data_AF-A0A1W2AU32-F1
#
_entry.id   AF-A0A1W2AU32-F1
#
_cell.length_a   1.000
_cell.length_b   1.000
_cell.length_c   1.000
_cell.angle_alpha   90.00
_cell.angle_beta   90.00
_cell.angle_gamma   90.00
#
_symmetry.space_group_name_H-M   'P 1'
#
loop_
_entity.id
_entity.type
_entity.pdbx_description
1 polymer ?
#
loop_
_entity_poly.entity_id
_entity_poly.type
_entity_poly.pdbx_seq_one_letter_code
_entity_poly.pdbx_strand_id
1 'polypeptide(L)'
;MTTMTGLVNITCPHCGEDFGVNASEYQSVAEQIRAKVEDHIRQEANAKKEEEIQAAVAIALEKARTSFRSLEAKVIQERADNEKSVAELKHMLDKAEQDKNLAVQQAVAERDAENVRLSEELKHSKEEAEMDQKAADARAETRIRELEAKHLQDTTRIKADADAEIARWERQIAAMTEKAKAADTEKELAVRAAKDEALATVQQKDAEIVRLQGQLQTQEQAAKVKEASLKDQYETALRLKDDELERVKDFHAKKSTKAIGESLEVYCQNQFNAIRTIAFPGAYFEKDNDARSGSKGDFIFRDEALSIMFEMKTESDETASKHKNEDFFKELDKDRQEKKCEYAVLVSTLEADNDFYNAGIQDVSFRYPKMYVARPQQFITIISLLRNAALNSLEYQKELALIKSQQLDLTNFEKNMQDFKDSFGRNYRLASDKLNAAVEGIDKTIAALQKTKENLLASDNQLRLANDKADNLSVKKLTKNAPSVAAKLTAIKGAAEPKPEKNPA
;
A
#
# COMPACT_ATOMS: atom_id res chain seq x y z
N MET A 1 -231.25 -45.09 -90.16
CA MET A 1 -231.81 -45.50 -91.47
C MET A 1 -233.30 -45.72 -91.27
N THR A 2 -234.11 -44.92 -91.98
CA THR A 2 -235.36 -45.25 -92.70
C THR A 2 -235.87 -46.70 -92.53
N THR A 3 -237.16 -47.03 -92.39
CA THR A 3 -238.36 -46.53 -93.10
C THR A 3 -239.61 -47.28 -92.62
N MET A 4 -240.76 -46.59 -92.72
CA MET A 4 -242.06 -47.06 -93.23
C MET A 4 -243.02 -47.92 -92.39
N THR A 5 -243.99 -47.19 -91.85
CA THR A 5 -245.45 -47.36 -91.90
C THR A 5 -246.02 -48.35 -92.94
N GLY A 6 -246.91 -49.23 -92.47
CA GLY A 6 -247.90 -49.96 -93.27
C GLY A 6 -249.04 -50.47 -92.38
N LEU A 7 -250.22 -49.86 -92.52
CA LEU A 7 -251.44 -50.09 -91.74
C LEU A 7 -252.23 -51.32 -92.21
N VAL A 8 -252.83 -52.05 -91.28
CA VAL A 8 -253.93 -53.02 -91.54
C VAL A 8 -255.01 -52.89 -90.45
N ASN A 9 -256.27 -52.79 -90.87
CA ASN A 9 -257.49 -52.75 -90.04
C ASN A 9 -258.13 -54.15 -89.94
N ILE A 10 -258.75 -54.48 -88.79
CA ILE A 10 -259.51 -55.73 -88.56
C ILE A 10 -260.72 -55.50 -87.62
N THR A 11 -261.77 -56.28 -87.87
CA THR A 11 -263.16 -56.16 -87.41
C THR A 11 -263.55 -57.21 -86.33
N CYS A 12 -264.48 -56.88 -85.44
CA CYS A 12 -264.82 -57.64 -84.21
C CYS A 12 -265.77 -58.86 -84.42
N PRO A 13 -265.44 -60.07 -83.90
CA PRO A 13 -266.29 -61.27 -84.00
C PRO A 13 -267.47 -61.33 -83.01
N HIS A 14 -267.60 -60.36 -82.09
CA HIS A 14 -268.68 -60.35 -81.08
C HIS A 14 -269.71 -59.23 -81.32
N CYS A 15 -269.47 -58.28 -82.24
CA CYS A 15 -270.44 -57.22 -82.57
C CYS A 15 -270.27 -56.53 -83.94
N GLY A 16 -269.21 -56.76 -84.72
CA GLY A 16 -269.11 -56.23 -86.10
C GLY A 16 -268.65 -54.77 -86.28
N GLU A 17 -267.96 -54.15 -85.31
CA GLU A 17 -267.41 -52.78 -85.45
C GLU A 17 -265.88 -52.74 -85.61
N ASP A 18 -265.38 -51.74 -86.36
CA ASP A 18 -263.96 -51.46 -86.65
C ASP A 18 -263.38 -50.40 -85.70
N PHE A 19 -262.16 -50.61 -85.18
CA PHE A 19 -261.37 -49.57 -84.47
C PHE A 19 -259.85 -49.88 -84.48
N GLY A 20 -259.00 -48.83 -84.50
CA GLY A 20 -257.53 -48.93 -84.65
C GLY A 20 -256.72 -48.32 -83.49
N VAL A 21 -255.48 -48.79 -83.25
CA VAL A 21 -254.62 -48.32 -82.13
C VAL A 21 -253.15 -48.15 -82.52
N ASN A 22 -252.53 -47.11 -81.96
CA ASN A 22 -251.31 -46.39 -82.37
C ASN A 22 -250.02 -46.85 -81.62
N ALA A 23 -248.85 -46.73 -82.24
CA ALA A 23 -247.61 -47.43 -81.88
C ALA A 23 -246.58 -46.67 -80.99
N SER A 24 -246.99 -45.65 -80.21
CA SER A 24 -246.04 -44.83 -79.42
C SER A 24 -245.84 -45.25 -77.95
N GLU A 25 -246.50 -46.30 -77.45
CA GLU A 25 -246.38 -46.70 -76.03
C GLU A 25 -245.37 -47.83 -75.78
N TYR A 26 -244.88 -48.52 -76.83
CA TYR A 26 -243.88 -49.59 -76.68
C TYR A 26 -242.43 -49.08 -76.61
N GLN A 27 -242.18 -47.79 -76.86
CA GLN A 27 -240.84 -47.21 -76.92
C GLN A 27 -240.30 -46.76 -75.54
N SER A 28 -241.15 -46.42 -74.56
CA SER A 28 -240.68 -45.89 -73.27
C SER A 28 -240.19 -46.95 -72.28
N VAL A 29 -240.62 -48.21 -72.42
CA VAL A 29 -240.20 -49.31 -71.53
C VAL A 29 -238.86 -49.92 -71.95
N ALA A 30 -238.47 -49.83 -73.22
CA ALA A 30 -237.22 -50.40 -73.72
C ALA A 30 -235.96 -49.56 -73.37
N GLU A 31 -236.10 -48.24 -73.21
CA GLU A 31 -234.96 -47.35 -72.86
C GLU A 31 -234.60 -47.40 -71.36
N GLN A 32 -235.58 -47.60 -70.48
CA GLN A 32 -235.33 -47.70 -69.02
C GLN A 32 -234.48 -48.91 -68.61
N ILE A 33 -234.49 -49.99 -69.40
CA ILE A 33 -233.70 -51.19 -69.10
C ILE A 33 -232.24 -51.03 -69.55
N ARG A 34 -231.95 -50.29 -70.64
CA ARG A 34 -230.57 -50.10 -71.12
C ARG A 34 -229.72 -49.25 -70.18
N ALA A 35 -230.26 -48.15 -69.64
CA ALA A 35 -229.51 -47.22 -68.79
C ALA A 35 -229.01 -47.86 -67.48
N LYS A 36 -229.76 -48.83 -66.92
CA LYS A 36 -229.40 -49.51 -65.66
C LYS A 36 -228.26 -50.51 -65.82
N VAL A 37 -228.11 -51.10 -67.00
CA VAL A 37 -227.07 -52.10 -67.27
C VAL A 37 -225.71 -51.43 -67.49
N GLU A 38 -225.67 -50.27 -68.15
CA GLU A 38 -224.42 -49.54 -68.40
C GLU A 38 -223.75 -49.04 -67.11
N ASP A 39 -224.53 -48.59 -66.12
CA ASP A 39 -223.98 -48.07 -64.86
C ASP A 39 -223.35 -49.17 -63.99
N HIS A 40 -223.91 -50.38 -64.01
CA HIS A 40 -223.39 -51.52 -63.26
C HIS A 40 -222.04 -52.02 -63.80
N ILE A 41 -221.90 -52.08 -65.13
CA ILE A 41 -220.64 -52.45 -65.80
C ILE A 41 -219.52 -51.46 -65.44
N ARG A 42 -219.86 -50.17 -65.31
CA ARG A 42 -218.90 -49.11 -65.01
C ARG A 42 -218.37 -49.19 -63.57
N GLN A 43 -219.21 -49.58 -62.60
CA GLN A 43 -218.80 -49.78 -61.22
C GLN A 43 -217.83 -50.96 -61.06
N GLU A 44 -218.10 -52.09 -61.71
CA GLU A 44 -217.20 -53.26 -61.66
C GLU A 44 -215.82 -52.98 -62.28
N ALA A 45 -215.78 -52.22 -63.39
CA ALA A 45 -214.53 -51.86 -64.04
C ALA A 45 -213.64 -50.96 -63.18
N ASN A 46 -214.24 -50.01 -62.43
CA ASN A 46 -213.49 -49.15 -61.52
C ASN A 46 -212.96 -49.92 -60.30
N ALA A 47 -213.77 -50.80 -59.71
CA ALA A 47 -213.35 -51.62 -58.57
C ALA A 47 -212.12 -52.49 -58.89
N LYS A 48 -212.09 -53.11 -60.07
CA LYS A 48 -210.92 -53.89 -60.53
C LYS A 48 -209.66 -53.04 -60.72
N LYS A 49 -209.80 -51.82 -61.26
CA LYS A 49 -208.67 -50.89 -61.40
C LYS A 49 -208.12 -50.45 -60.05
N GLU A 50 -208.99 -50.18 -59.08
CA GLU A 50 -208.60 -49.80 -57.72
C GLU A 50 -207.77 -50.92 -57.05
N GLU A 51 -208.20 -52.16 -57.22
CA GLU A 51 -207.53 -53.36 -56.70
C GLU A 51 -206.15 -53.59 -57.36
N GLU A 52 -206.06 -53.44 -58.69
CA GLU A 52 -204.78 -53.51 -59.41
C GLU A 52 -203.78 -52.42 -58.96
N ILE A 53 -204.25 -51.18 -58.75
CA ILE A 53 -203.40 -50.08 -58.26
C ILE A 53 -202.91 -50.38 -56.84
N GLN A 54 -203.77 -50.85 -55.94
CA GLN A 54 -203.38 -51.20 -54.57
C GLN A 54 -202.35 -52.34 -54.55
N ALA A 55 -202.53 -53.37 -55.37
CA ALA A 55 -201.56 -54.47 -55.50
C ALA A 55 -200.20 -53.97 -56.03
N ALA A 56 -200.20 -53.11 -57.04
CA ALA A 56 -198.98 -52.54 -57.62
C ALA A 56 -198.21 -51.67 -56.61
N VAL A 57 -198.92 -50.84 -55.83
CA VAL A 57 -198.33 -49.99 -54.77
C VAL A 57 -197.72 -50.84 -53.65
N ALA A 58 -198.39 -51.92 -53.22
CA ALA A 58 -197.86 -52.82 -52.20
C ALA A 58 -196.57 -53.50 -52.64
N ILE A 59 -196.50 -53.97 -53.89
CA ILE A 59 -195.29 -54.59 -54.46
C ILE A 59 -194.15 -53.57 -54.56
N ALA A 60 -194.44 -52.33 -54.98
CA ALA A 60 -193.44 -51.27 -55.08
C ALA A 60 -192.87 -50.88 -53.71
N LEU A 61 -193.74 -50.76 -52.69
CA LEU A 61 -193.35 -50.49 -51.31
C LEU A 61 -192.45 -51.59 -50.74
N GLU A 62 -192.76 -52.86 -51.01
CA GLU A 62 -191.95 -53.95 -50.49
C GLU A 62 -190.62 -54.12 -51.22
N LYS A 63 -190.58 -53.84 -52.53
CA LYS A 63 -189.32 -53.71 -53.27
C LYS A 63 -188.46 -52.56 -52.73
N ALA A 64 -189.05 -51.43 -52.39
CA ALA A 64 -188.34 -50.29 -51.78
C ALA A 64 -187.84 -50.61 -50.37
N ARG A 65 -188.62 -51.33 -49.56
CA ARG A 65 -188.19 -51.77 -48.21
C ARG A 65 -187.06 -52.77 -48.25
N THR A 66 -187.13 -53.76 -49.15
CA THR A 66 -186.07 -54.75 -49.31
C THR A 66 -184.78 -54.13 -49.86
N SER A 67 -184.87 -53.22 -50.83
CA SER A 67 -183.70 -52.47 -51.30
C SER A 67 -183.11 -51.58 -50.21
N PHE A 68 -183.96 -50.89 -49.42
CA PHE A 68 -183.50 -50.06 -48.30
C PHE A 68 -182.85 -50.89 -47.19
N ARG A 69 -183.44 -52.03 -46.79
CA ARG A 69 -182.83 -52.97 -45.83
C ARG A 69 -181.48 -53.50 -46.32
N SER A 70 -181.36 -53.79 -47.61
CA SER A 70 -180.09 -54.24 -48.20
C SER A 70 -179.03 -53.14 -48.15
N LEU A 71 -179.39 -51.90 -48.48
CA LEU A 71 -178.51 -50.74 -48.37
C LEU A 71 -178.12 -50.45 -46.92
N GLU A 72 -179.06 -50.50 -46.00
CA GLU A 72 -178.83 -50.32 -44.57
C GLU A 72 -177.86 -51.36 -44.02
N ALA A 73 -178.04 -52.64 -44.37
CA ALA A 73 -177.10 -53.70 -44.01
C ALA A 73 -175.70 -53.46 -44.58
N LYS A 74 -175.57 -52.97 -45.82
CA LYS A 74 -174.27 -52.61 -46.42
C LYS A 74 -173.60 -51.46 -45.70
N VAL A 75 -174.35 -50.40 -45.36
CA VAL A 75 -173.82 -49.24 -44.61
C VAL A 75 -173.37 -49.64 -43.21
N ILE A 76 -174.13 -50.50 -42.52
CA ILE A 76 -173.75 -51.04 -41.21
C ILE A 76 -172.47 -51.87 -41.33
N GLN A 77 -172.38 -52.72 -42.35
CA GLN A 77 -171.18 -53.53 -42.60
C GLN A 77 -169.95 -52.66 -42.91
N GLU A 78 -170.06 -51.69 -43.82
CA GLU A 78 -168.97 -50.76 -44.13
C GLU A 78 -168.54 -49.94 -42.91
N ARG A 79 -169.49 -49.50 -42.06
CA ARG A 79 -169.14 -48.84 -40.79
C ARG A 79 -168.39 -49.77 -39.85
N ALA A 80 -168.83 -51.01 -39.70
CA ALA A 80 -168.14 -51.99 -38.86
C ALA A 80 -166.73 -52.29 -39.37
N ASP A 81 -166.55 -52.42 -40.68
CA ASP A 81 -165.24 -52.66 -41.31
C ASP A 81 -164.32 -51.44 -41.23
N ASN A 82 -164.88 -50.23 -41.37
CA ASN A 82 -164.16 -48.98 -41.12
C ASN A 82 -163.78 -48.81 -39.65
N GLU A 83 -164.67 -49.15 -38.71
CA GLU A 83 -164.39 -49.10 -37.27
C GLU A 83 -163.26 -50.06 -36.89
N LYS A 84 -163.25 -51.29 -37.46
CA LYS A 84 -162.13 -52.23 -37.32
C LYS A 84 -160.83 -51.64 -37.88
N SER A 85 -160.87 -51.11 -39.10
CA SER A 85 -159.70 -50.51 -39.75
C SER A 85 -159.15 -49.31 -38.95
N VAL A 86 -160.03 -48.48 -38.39
CA VAL A 86 -159.65 -47.35 -37.51
C VAL A 86 -159.05 -47.86 -36.20
N ALA A 87 -159.61 -48.91 -35.60
CA ALA A 87 -159.05 -49.51 -34.40
C ALA A 87 -157.65 -50.11 -34.66
N GLU A 88 -157.46 -50.80 -35.77
CA GLU A 88 -156.17 -51.34 -36.21
C GLU A 88 -155.15 -50.23 -36.46
N LEU A 89 -155.52 -49.18 -37.21
CA LEU A 89 -154.65 -48.04 -37.48
C LEU A 89 -154.29 -47.28 -36.19
N LYS A 90 -155.22 -47.13 -35.26
CA LYS A 90 -154.93 -46.55 -33.93
C LYS A 90 -153.93 -47.39 -33.16
N HIS A 91 -154.13 -48.70 -33.10
CA HIS A 91 -153.20 -49.60 -32.43
C HIS A 91 -151.80 -49.58 -33.10
N MET A 92 -151.75 -49.53 -34.43
CA MET A 92 -150.48 -49.39 -35.17
C MET A 92 -149.80 -48.05 -34.88
N LEU A 93 -150.56 -46.95 -34.79
CA LEU A 93 -150.04 -45.63 -34.46
C LEU A 93 -149.52 -45.58 -33.03
N ASP A 94 -150.29 -46.08 -32.06
CA ASP A 94 -149.91 -46.15 -30.65
C ASP A 94 -148.64 -46.98 -30.48
N LYS A 95 -148.55 -48.13 -31.17
CA LYS A 95 -147.35 -48.96 -31.17
C LYS A 95 -146.16 -48.22 -31.80
N ALA A 96 -146.32 -47.58 -32.95
CA ALA A 96 -145.26 -46.83 -33.59
C ALA A 96 -144.79 -45.64 -32.74
N GLU A 97 -145.71 -44.98 -32.02
CA GLU A 97 -145.41 -43.89 -31.09
C GLU A 97 -144.66 -44.41 -29.86
N GLN A 98 -145.07 -45.56 -29.30
CA GLN A 98 -144.35 -46.24 -28.22
C GLN A 98 -142.94 -46.67 -28.65
N ASP A 99 -142.79 -47.30 -29.82
CA ASP A 99 -141.49 -47.72 -30.37
C ASP A 99 -140.58 -46.51 -30.61
N LYS A 100 -141.12 -45.41 -31.16
CA LYS A 100 -140.39 -44.15 -31.33
C LYS A 100 -139.96 -43.56 -30.00
N ASN A 101 -140.85 -43.50 -29.01
CA ASN A 101 -140.54 -42.96 -27.69
C ASN A 101 -139.48 -43.80 -26.98
N LEU A 102 -139.54 -45.13 -27.10
CA LEU A 102 -138.52 -46.03 -26.56
C LEU A 102 -137.17 -45.83 -27.26
N ALA A 103 -137.15 -45.74 -28.59
CA ALA A 103 -135.93 -45.49 -29.36
C ALA A 103 -135.29 -44.13 -29.00
N VAL A 104 -136.10 -43.09 -28.81
CA VAL A 104 -135.63 -41.77 -28.35
C VAL A 104 -135.08 -41.85 -26.93
N GLN A 105 -135.77 -42.53 -26.01
CA GLN A 105 -135.29 -42.72 -24.63
C GLN A 105 -133.96 -43.47 -24.60
N GLN A 106 -133.82 -44.53 -25.40
CA GLN A 106 -132.57 -45.29 -25.52
C GLN A 106 -131.44 -44.43 -26.07
N ALA A 107 -131.67 -43.69 -27.17
CA ALA A 107 -130.66 -42.81 -27.75
C ALA A 107 -130.24 -41.67 -26.80
N VAL A 108 -131.19 -41.10 -26.04
CA VAL A 108 -130.88 -40.08 -25.02
C VAL A 108 -130.10 -40.70 -23.87
N ALA A 109 -130.48 -41.88 -23.39
CA ALA A 109 -129.76 -42.57 -22.33
C ALA A 109 -128.33 -42.95 -22.75
N GLU A 110 -128.13 -43.41 -23.98
CA GLU A 110 -126.81 -43.70 -24.55
C GLU A 110 -125.97 -42.43 -24.66
N ARG A 111 -126.53 -41.34 -25.18
CA ARG A 111 -125.85 -40.04 -25.25
C ARG A 111 -125.50 -39.49 -23.88
N ASP A 112 -126.39 -39.63 -22.90
CA ASP A 112 -126.15 -39.15 -21.54
C ASP A 112 -125.07 -39.98 -20.85
N ALA A 113 -125.05 -41.30 -21.04
CA ALA A 113 -123.98 -42.16 -20.58
C ALA A 113 -122.63 -41.83 -21.23
N GLU A 114 -122.62 -41.56 -22.54
CA GLU A 114 -121.42 -41.14 -23.26
C GLU A 114 -120.92 -39.76 -22.78
N ASN A 115 -121.81 -38.80 -22.55
CA ASN A 115 -121.44 -37.49 -22.00
C ASN A 115 -120.83 -37.61 -20.60
N VAL A 116 -121.39 -38.45 -19.73
CA VAL A 116 -120.83 -38.71 -18.39
C VAL A 116 -119.43 -39.31 -18.53
N ARG A 117 -119.28 -40.34 -19.37
CA ARG A 117 -117.98 -40.98 -19.61
C ARG A 117 -116.94 -40.00 -20.16
N LEU A 118 -117.27 -39.23 -21.19
CA LEU A 118 -116.37 -38.22 -21.76
C LEU A 118 -116.03 -37.11 -20.76
N SER A 119 -116.98 -36.71 -19.92
CA SER A 119 -116.75 -35.74 -18.85
C SER A 119 -115.78 -36.29 -17.79
N GLU A 120 -115.88 -37.58 -17.43
CA GLU A 120 -114.96 -38.25 -16.52
C GLU A 120 -113.56 -38.43 -17.14
N GLU A 121 -113.48 -38.88 -18.39
CA GLU A 121 -112.21 -39.00 -19.14
C GLU A 121 -111.51 -37.63 -19.27
N LEU A 122 -112.25 -36.57 -19.60
CA LEU A 122 -111.71 -35.21 -19.69
C LEU A 122 -111.24 -34.70 -18.33
N LYS A 123 -111.98 -35.01 -17.25
CA LYS A 123 -111.58 -34.63 -15.88
C LYS A 123 -110.29 -35.35 -15.49
N HIS A 124 -110.20 -36.66 -15.72
CA HIS A 124 -108.98 -37.43 -15.44
C HIS A 124 -107.80 -36.90 -16.25
N SER A 125 -107.97 -36.65 -17.55
CA SER A 125 -106.91 -36.12 -18.41
C SER A 125 -106.43 -34.73 -17.95
N LYS A 126 -107.34 -33.86 -17.50
CA LYS A 126 -106.99 -32.55 -16.92
C LYS A 126 -106.23 -32.68 -15.60
N GLU A 127 -106.69 -33.55 -14.71
CA GLU A 127 -106.02 -33.81 -13.42
C GLU A 127 -104.61 -34.39 -13.64
N GLU A 128 -104.44 -35.29 -14.60
CA GLU A 128 -103.14 -35.85 -15.00
C GLU A 128 -102.22 -34.78 -15.58
N ALA A 129 -102.70 -33.95 -16.51
CA ALA A 129 -101.92 -32.84 -17.08
C ALA A 129 -101.54 -31.79 -16.02
N GLU A 130 -102.44 -31.48 -15.07
CA GLU A 130 -102.13 -30.59 -13.94
C GLU A 130 -101.07 -31.20 -13.01
N MET A 131 -101.12 -32.51 -12.75
CA MET A 131 -100.09 -33.19 -11.95
C MET A 131 -98.74 -33.20 -12.68
N ASP A 132 -98.72 -33.49 -13.98
CA ASP A 132 -97.50 -33.47 -14.78
C ASP A 132 -96.88 -32.07 -14.85
N GLN A 133 -97.71 -31.04 -15.00
CA GLN A 133 -97.24 -29.65 -14.98
C GLN A 133 -96.67 -29.29 -13.60
N LYS A 134 -97.36 -29.62 -12.50
CA LYS A 134 -96.84 -29.41 -11.14
C LYS A 134 -95.53 -30.16 -10.90
N ALA A 135 -95.40 -31.38 -11.42
CA ALA A 135 -94.18 -32.17 -11.31
C ALA A 135 -93.03 -31.55 -12.14
N ALA A 136 -93.32 -31.04 -13.34
CA ALA A 136 -92.37 -30.33 -14.17
C ALA A 136 -91.89 -29.03 -13.51
N ASP A 137 -92.81 -28.25 -12.94
CA ASP A 137 -92.51 -27.00 -12.22
C ASP A 137 -91.66 -27.28 -10.98
N ALA A 138 -92.01 -28.29 -10.19
CA ALA A 138 -91.21 -28.70 -9.02
C ALA A 138 -89.79 -29.16 -9.40
N ARG A 139 -89.63 -29.86 -10.53
CA ARG A 139 -88.30 -30.23 -11.07
C ARG A 139 -87.52 -29.01 -11.52
N ALA A 140 -88.17 -28.05 -12.19
CA ALA A 140 -87.53 -26.80 -12.62
C ALA A 140 -87.08 -25.96 -11.42
N GLU A 141 -87.92 -25.81 -10.39
CA GLU A 141 -87.57 -25.11 -9.15
C GLU A 141 -86.39 -25.77 -8.43
N THR A 142 -86.38 -27.10 -8.35
CA THR A 142 -85.26 -27.83 -7.74
C THR A 142 -83.97 -27.59 -8.53
N ARG A 143 -84.05 -27.60 -9.86
CA ARG A 143 -82.89 -27.35 -10.72
C ARG A 143 -82.36 -25.92 -10.60
N ILE A 144 -83.26 -24.93 -10.48
CA ILE A 144 -82.88 -23.54 -10.23
C ILE A 144 -82.15 -23.43 -8.91
N ARG A 145 -82.67 -24.01 -7.82
CA ARG A 145 -82.00 -24.00 -6.50
C ARG A 145 -80.62 -24.67 -6.53
N GLU A 146 -80.47 -25.79 -7.23
CA GLU A 146 -79.18 -26.44 -7.43
C GLU A 146 -78.17 -25.54 -8.16
N LEU A 147 -78.61 -24.88 -9.24
CA LEU A 147 -77.78 -23.97 -10.01
C LEU A 147 -77.40 -22.73 -9.21
N GLU A 148 -78.33 -22.15 -8.46
CA GLU A 148 -78.08 -21.02 -7.57
C GLU A 148 -77.08 -21.39 -6.46
N ALA A 149 -77.25 -22.55 -5.82
CA ALA A 149 -76.33 -23.04 -4.80
C ALA A 149 -74.92 -23.26 -5.38
N LYS A 150 -74.83 -23.85 -6.58
CA LYS A 150 -73.55 -24.06 -7.27
C LYS A 150 -72.90 -22.74 -7.66
N HIS A 151 -73.68 -21.80 -8.21
CA HIS A 151 -73.19 -20.47 -8.59
C HIS A 151 -72.70 -19.70 -7.37
N LEU A 152 -73.42 -19.78 -6.24
CA LEU A 152 -73.00 -19.18 -4.98
C LEU A 152 -71.68 -19.79 -4.51
N GLN A 153 -71.58 -21.12 -4.51
CA GLN A 153 -70.35 -21.84 -4.14
C GLN A 153 -69.16 -21.43 -5.02
N ASP A 154 -69.32 -21.45 -6.35
CA ASP A 154 -68.29 -21.05 -7.31
C ASP A 154 -67.88 -19.58 -7.10
N THR A 155 -68.85 -18.69 -6.87
CA THR A 155 -68.59 -17.27 -6.58
C THR A 155 -67.79 -17.09 -5.29
N THR A 156 -68.15 -17.80 -4.21
CA THR A 156 -67.37 -17.77 -2.96
C THR A 156 -65.97 -18.34 -3.15
N ARG A 157 -65.81 -19.42 -3.92
CA ARG A 157 -64.48 -20.00 -4.19
C ARG A 157 -63.61 -19.02 -4.98
N ILE A 158 -64.14 -18.45 -6.07
CA ILE A 158 -63.43 -17.47 -6.91
C ILE A 158 -63.02 -16.25 -6.08
N LYS A 159 -63.92 -15.73 -5.22
CA LYS A 159 -63.58 -14.63 -4.32
C LYS A 159 -62.48 -15.00 -3.33
N ALA A 160 -62.57 -16.17 -2.70
CA ALA A 160 -61.54 -16.63 -1.75
C ALA A 160 -60.18 -16.81 -2.43
N ASP A 161 -60.15 -17.38 -3.64
CA ASP A 161 -58.93 -17.54 -4.43
C ASP A 161 -58.33 -16.17 -4.83
N ALA A 162 -59.18 -15.24 -5.27
CA ALA A 162 -58.76 -13.87 -5.61
C ALA A 162 -58.23 -13.12 -4.37
N ASP A 163 -58.90 -13.21 -3.22
CA ASP A 163 -58.46 -12.58 -1.97
C ASP A 163 -57.12 -13.16 -1.49
N ALA A 164 -56.93 -14.49 -1.63
CA ALA A 164 -55.67 -15.15 -1.31
C ALA A 164 -54.53 -14.70 -2.24
N GLU A 165 -54.81 -14.52 -3.54
CA GLU A 165 -53.85 -14.04 -4.51
C GLU A 165 -53.50 -12.57 -4.26
N ILE A 166 -54.49 -11.70 -4.00
CA ILE A 166 -54.28 -10.30 -3.61
C ILE A 166 -53.41 -10.22 -2.36
N ALA A 167 -53.72 -10.97 -1.30
CA ALA A 167 -52.92 -11.00 -0.08
C ALA A 167 -51.48 -11.47 -0.32
N ARG A 168 -51.26 -12.38 -1.29
CA ARG A 168 -49.92 -12.81 -1.70
C ARG A 168 -49.16 -11.68 -2.40
N TRP A 169 -49.79 -10.98 -3.35
CA TRP A 169 -49.19 -9.85 -4.04
C TRP A 169 -48.89 -8.68 -3.09
N GLU A 170 -49.78 -8.37 -2.14
CA GLU A 170 -49.56 -7.35 -1.12
C GLU A 170 -48.35 -7.67 -0.24
N ARG A 171 -48.19 -8.93 0.20
CA ARG A 171 -47.00 -9.37 0.95
C ARG A 171 -45.72 -9.24 0.13
N GLN A 172 -45.76 -9.57 -1.17
CA GLN A 172 -44.61 -9.40 -2.05
C GLN A 172 -44.24 -7.93 -2.25
N ILE A 173 -45.24 -7.06 -2.46
CA ILE A 173 -45.05 -5.61 -2.57
C ILE A 173 -44.43 -5.08 -1.29
N ALA A 174 -44.99 -5.39 -0.12
CA ALA A 174 -44.45 -4.95 1.17
C ALA A 174 -43.00 -5.40 1.37
N ALA A 175 -42.68 -6.67 1.06
CA ALA A 175 -41.33 -7.19 1.16
C ALA A 175 -40.35 -6.49 0.19
N MET A 176 -40.77 -6.21 -1.03
CA MET A 176 -39.96 -5.51 -2.03
C MET A 176 -39.76 -4.04 -1.66
N THR A 177 -40.78 -3.37 -1.11
CA THR A 177 -40.69 -2.00 -0.62
C THR A 177 -39.70 -1.89 0.54
N GLU A 178 -39.72 -2.81 1.51
CA GLU A 178 -38.75 -2.81 2.61
C GLU A 178 -37.32 -3.10 2.12
N LYS A 179 -37.14 -4.02 1.16
CA LYS A 179 -35.84 -4.24 0.50
C LYS A 179 -35.34 -2.99 -0.21
N ALA A 180 -36.22 -2.28 -0.92
CA ALA A 180 -35.86 -1.05 -1.62
C ALA A 180 -35.44 0.05 -0.64
N LYS A 181 -36.19 0.26 0.45
CA LYS A 181 -35.83 1.20 1.52
C LYS A 181 -34.49 0.85 2.15
N ALA A 182 -34.26 -0.43 2.47
CA ALA A 182 -32.99 -0.88 3.03
C ALA A 182 -31.82 -0.59 2.08
N ALA A 183 -31.97 -0.90 0.78
CA ALA A 183 -30.96 -0.63 -0.23
C ALA A 183 -30.70 0.89 -0.42
N ASP A 184 -31.72 1.72 -0.37
CA ASP A 184 -31.57 3.18 -0.43
C ASP A 184 -30.85 3.72 0.82
N THR A 185 -31.20 3.25 2.02
CA THR A 185 -30.48 3.64 3.25
C THR A 185 -29.02 3.18 3.24
N GLU A 186 -28.73 1.99 2.71
CA GLU A 186 -27.36 1.49 2.56
C GLU A 186 -26.55 2.34 1.58
N LYS A 187 -27.16 2.74 0.44
CA LYS A 187 -26.55 3.66 -0.51
C LYS A 187 -26.28 5.04 0.10
N GLU A 188 -27.23 5.61 0.82
CA GLU A 188 -27.05 6.90 1.50
C GLU A 188 -25.92 6.84 2.53
N LEU A 189 -25.85 5.77 3.32
CA LEU A 189 -24.76 5.55 4.28
C LEU A 189 -23.41 5.39 3.58
N ALA A 190 -23.34 4.61 2.49
CA ALA A 190 -22.11 4.43 1.72
C ALA A 190 -21.62 5.74 1.09
N VAL A 191 -22.54 6.53 0.51
CA VAL A 191 -22.21 7.86 -0.05
C VAL A 191 -21.73 8.80 1.04
N ARG A 192 -22.38 8.80 2.22
CA ARG A 192 -21.95 9.62 3.36
C ARG A 192 -20.57 9.23 3.87
N ALA A 193 -20.32 7.93 4.05
CA ALA A 193 -19.01 7.42 4.47
C ALA A 193 -17.90 7.81 3.48
N ALA A 194 -18.14 7.64 2.18
CA ALA A 194 -17.19 8.04 1.13
C ALA A 194 -16.93 9.55 1.13
N LYS A 195 -17.97 10.37 1.39
CA LYS A 195 -17.82 11.82 1.50
C LYS A 195 -16.99 12.22 2.73
N ASP A 196 -17.23 11.58 3.87
CA ASP A 196 -16.51 11.85 5.11
C ASP A 196 -15.03 11.43 4.98
N GLU A 197 -14.74 10.31 4.34
CA GLU A 197 -13.37 9.85 4.05
C GLU A 197 -12.63 10.79 3.07
N ALA A 198 -13.31 11.22 2.01
CA ALA A 198 -12.77 12.20 1.07
C ALA A 198 -12.47 13.53 1.78
N LEU A 199 -13.38 13.99 2.64
CA LEU A 199 -13.18 15.22 3.42
C LEU A 199 -11.99 15.10 4.38
N ALA A 200 -11.85 13.96 5.08
CA ALA A 200 -10.72 13.70 5.96
C ALA A 200 -9.39 13.68 5.19
N THR A 201 -9.38 13.09 3.98
CA THR A 201 -8.20 13.07 3.11
C THR A 201 -7.82 14.47 2.65
N VAL A 202 -8.80 15.28 2.24
CA VAL A 202 -8.57 16.69 1.86
C VAL A 202 -8.01 17.47 3.05
N GLN A 203 -8.61 17.34 4.23
CA GLN A 203 -8.11 18.02 5.44
C GLN A 203 -6.68 17.62 5.80
N GLN A 204 -6.32 16.33 5.67
CA GLN A 204 -4.94 15.88 5.87
C GLN A 204 -3.99 16.49 4.84
N LYS A 205 -4.39 16.53 3.57
CA LYS A 205 -3.58 17.12 2.49
C LYS A 205 -3.42 18.62 2.67
N ASP A 206 -4.45 19.34 3.08
CA ASP A 206 -4.38 20.76 3.39
C ASP A 206 -3.43 21.03 4.57
N ALA A 207 -3.52 20.24 5.64
CA ALA A 207 -2.59 20.35 6.78
C ALA A 207 -1.14 20.07 6.36
N GLU A 208 -0.93 19.08 5.49
CA GLU A 208 0.38 18.77 4.94
C GLU A 208 0.92 19.88 4.03
N ILE A 209 0.07 20.48 3.19
CA ILE A 209 0.41 21.64 2.36
C ILE A 209 0.82 22.82 3.23
N VAL A 210 0.04 23.16 4.27
CA VAL A 210 0.36 24.26 5.20
C VAL A 210 1.70 24.01 5.89
N ARG A 211 1.96 22.77 6.33
CA ARG A 211 3.25 22.39 6.94
C ARG A 211 4.41 22.54 5.96
N LEU A 212 4.27 22.04 4.73
CA LEU A 212 5.30 22.12 3.69
C LEU A 212 5.56 23.57 3.27
N GLN A 213 4.50 24.39 3.14
CA GLN A 213 4.63 25.83 2.88
C GLN A 213 5.40 26.53 3.99
N GLY A 214 5.10 26.23 5.26
CA GLY A 214 5.86 26.77 6.40
C GLY A 214 7.34 26.35 6.39
N GLN A 215 7.63 25.09 6.06
CA GLN A 215 9.00 24.59 5.92
C GLN A 215 9.74 25.26 4.77
N LEU A 216 9.10 25.41 3.61
CA LEU A 216 9.66 26.06 2.44
C LEU A 216 9.97 27.53 2.72
N GLN A 217 9.02 28.27 3.33
CA GLN A 217 9.22 29.67 3.71
C GLN A 217 10.38 29.82 4.70
N THR A 218 10.51 28.90 5.66
CA THR A 218 11.62 28.89 6.61
C THR A 218 12.95 28.62 5.92
N GLN A 219 13.00 27.65 5.00
CA GLN A 219 14.20 27.38 4.19
C GLN A 219 14.57 28.57 3.30
N GLU A 220 13.61 29.21 2.64
CA GLU A 220 13.85 30.39 1.81
C GLU A 220 14.42 31.54 2.64
N GLN A 221 13.88 31.80 3.84
CA GLN A 221 14.43 32.81 4.73
C GLN A 221 15.85 32.45 5.19
N ALA A 222 16.08 31.19 5.58
CA ALA A 222 17.41 30.73 5.96
C ALA A 222 18.43 30.85 4.80
N ALA A 223 18.02 30.53 3.58
CA ALA A 223 18.84 30.68 2.38
C ALA A 223 19.16 32.15 2.11
N LYS A 224 18.18 33.06 2.19
CA LYS A 224 18.39 34.51 2.04
C LYS A 224 19.34 35.08 3.09
N VAL A 225 19.20 34.67 4.35
CA VAL A 225 20.12 35.09 5.43
C VAL A 225 21.54 34.57 5.16
N LYS A 226 21.66 33.32 4.72
CA LYS A 226 22.96 32.72 4.38
C LYS A 226 23.61 33.41 3.18
N GLU A 227 22.83 33.73 2.14
CA GLU A 227 23.30 34.48 0.98
C GLU A 227 23.77 35.89 1.38
N ALA A 228 22.98 36.60 2.18
CA ALA A 228 23.35 37.93 2.68
C ALA A 228 24.63 37.88 3.54
N SER A 229 24.75 36.90 4.43
CA SER A 229 25.95 36.70 5.25
C SER A 229 27.18 36.36 4.41
N LEU A 230 27.04 35.52 3.37
CA LEU A 230 28.12 35.21 2.44
C LEU A 230 28.56 36.46 1.66
N LYS A 231 27.60 37.24 1.13
CA LYS A 231 27.88 38.49 0.45
C LYS A 231 28.65 39.47 1.34
N ASP A 232 28.19 39.69 2.57
CA ASP A 232 28.86 40.56 3.54
C ASP A 232 30.29 40.08 3.89
N GLN A 233 30.49 38.76 4.05
CA GLN A 233 31.81 38.18 4.26
C GLN A 233 32.74 38.41 3.06
N TYR A 234 32.25 38.21 1.83
CA TYR A 234 33.04 38.44 0.61
C TYR A 234 33.33 39.92 0.39
N GLU A 235 32.36 40.81 0.61
CA GLU A 235 32.55 42.26 0.52
C GLU A 235 33.57 42.74 1.56
N THR A 236 33.50 42.23 2.79
CA THR A 236 34.49 42.52 3.83
C THR A 236 35.88 42.00 3.44
N ALA A 237 35.98 40.77 2.94
CA ALA A 237 37.24 40.19 2.51
C ALA A 237 37.86 40.94 1.32
N LEU A 238 37.04 41.32 0.34
CA LEU A 238 37.45 42.13 -0.80
C LEU A 238 37.94 43.51 -0.35
N ARG A 239 37.20 44.20 0.53
CA ARG A 239 37.63 45.49 1.07
C ARG A 239 38.97 45.38 1.81
N LEU A 240 39.15 44.36 2.64
CA LEU A 240 40.43 44.11 3.32
C LEU A 240 41.57 43.83 2.33
N LYS A 241 41.28 43.13 1.23
CA LYS A 241 42.26 42.84 0.17
C LYS A 241 42.57 44.06 -0.69
N ASP A 242 41.60 44.92 -0.96
CA ASP A 242 41.78 46.18 -1.67
C ASP A 242 42.59 47.18 -0.81
N ASP A 243 42.30 47.29 0.49
CA ASP A 243 43.10 48.07 1.44
C ASP A 243 44.55 47.57 1.51
N GLU A 244 44.76 46.25 1.46
CA GLU A 244 46.07 45.62 1.45
C GLU A 244 46.80 45.87 0.12
N LEU A 245 46.10 45.77 -1.02
CA LEU A 245 46.63 46.09 -2.35
C LEU A 245 46.98 47.58 -2.49
N GLU A 246 46.17 48.48 -1.93
CA GLU A 246 46.43 49.91 -1.96
C GLU A 246 47.66 50.26 -1.10
N ARG A 247 47.82 49.63 0.08
CA ARG A 247 49.05 49.74 0.87
C ARG A 247 50.26 49.20 0.12
N VAL A 248 50.14 48.04 -0.52
CA VAL A 248 51.24 47.42 -1.29
C VAL A 248 51.57 48.25 -2.53
N LYS A 249 50.58 48.81 -3.24
CA LYS A 249 50.79 49.72 -4.38
C LYS A 249 51.43 51.04 -3.96
N ASP A 250 51.00 51.65 -2.86
CA ASP A 250 51.63 52.88 -2.34
C ASP A 250 53.02 52.62 -1.75
N PHE A 251 53.27 51.39 -1.27
CA PHE A 251 54.59 50.93 -0.82
C PHE A 251 55.53 50.61 -2.00
N HIS A 252 55.02 50.01 -3.08
CA HIS A 252 55.79 49.71 -4.30
C HIS A 252 56.04 50.95 -5.16
N ALA A 253 55.09 51.90 -5.24
CA ALA A 253 55.26 53.14 -6.00
C ALA A 253 56.33 54.08 -5.40
N LYS A 254 56.71 53.89 -4.13
CA LYS A 254 57.72 54.70 -3.42
C LYS A 254 59.13 54.11 -3.40
N LYS A 255 59.39 52.95 -4.00
CA LYS A 255 60.73 52.32 -3.99
C LYS A 255 61.23 51.96 -5.38
N SER A 256 62.17 52.76 -5.89
CA SER A 256 63.01 52.46 -7.05
C SER A 256 63.74 51.12 -6.86
N THR A 257 63.93 50.37 -7.96
CA THR A 257 64.67 49.09 -8.10
C THR A 257 66.05 49.03 -7.45
N LYS A 258 66.64 50.17 -7.10
CA LYS A 258 67.87 50.22 -6.32
C LYS A 258 67.68 49.84 -4.83
N ALA A 259 66.45 49.94 -4.31
CA ALA A 259 66.11 49.65 -2.90
C ALA A 259 65.79 48.17 -2.61
N ILE A 260 65.64 47.32 -3.64
CA ILE A 260 65.29 45.89 -3.49
C ILE A 260 66.56 45.04 -3.26
N GLY A 261 67.69 45.40 -3.87
CA GLY A 261 69.01 44.82 -3.59
C GLY A 261 69.50 45.17 -2.18
N GLU A 262 69.44 46.45 -1.79
CA GLU A 262 69.75 46.89 -0.41
C GLU A 262 68.82 46.26 0.63
N SER A 263 67.58 45.90 0.27
CA SER A 263 66.63 45.26 1.20
C SER A 263 67.04 43.85 1.61
N LEU A 264 67.67 43.05 0.74
CA LEU A 264 68.06 41.68 1.09
C LEU A 264 69.25 41.68 2.04
N GLU A 265 70.24 42.52 1.75
CA GLU A 265 71.40 42.73 2.61
C GLU A 265 71.00 43.23 4.01
N VAL A 266 70.15 44.25 4.06
CA VAL A 266 69.62 44.80 5.32
C VAL A 266 68.76 43.76 6.04
N TYR A 267 67.98 42.96 5.32
CA TYR A 267 67.18 41.88 5.92
C TYR A 267 68.07 40.85 6.62
N CYS A 268 69.06 40.30 5.91
CA CYS A 268 69.98 39.31 6.49
C CYS A 268 70.77 39.90 7.67
N GLN A 269 71.24 41.14 7.55
CA GLN A 269 71.92 41.83 8.64
C GLN A 269 71.02 42.02 9.87
N ASN A 270 69.75 42.39 9.69
CA ASN A 270 68.79 42.54 10.78
C ASN A 270 68.42 41.19 11.40
N GLN A 271 68.23 40.14 10.60
CA GLN A 271 67.99 38.78 11.10
C GLN A 271 69.15 38.30 11.95
N PHE A 272 70.40 38.55 11.52
CA PHE A 272 71.57 38.23 12.31
C PHE A 272 71.61 39.02 13.62
N ASN A 273 71.45 40.34 13.55
CA ASN A 273 71.51 41.22 14.72
C ASN A 273 70.41 40.94 15.75
N ALA A 274 69.20 40.56 15.32
CA ALA A 274 68.08 40.26 16.20
C ALA A 274 68.35 39.11 17.17
N ILE A 275 69.15 38.13 16.74
CA ILE A 275 69.48 36.96 17.55
C ILE A 275 70.94 36.91 17.99
N ARG A 276 71.76 37.87 17.56
CA ARG A 276 73.21 37.89 17.78
C ARG A 276 73.58 37.64 19.24
N THR A 277 72.97 38.38 20.17
CA THR A 277 73.28 38.28 21.60
C THR A 277 72.93 36.91 22.20
N ILE A 278 71.91 36.23 21.64
CA ILE A 278 71.40 34.96 22.16
C ILE A 278 72.11 33.77 21.50
N ALA A 279 72.19 33.76 20.18
CA ALA A 279 72.69 32.64 19.39
C ALA A 279 74.18 32.76 19.02
N PHE A 280 74.69 33.99 18.82
CA PHE A 280 76.03 34.25 18.28
C PHE A 280 76.80 35.35 19.05
N PRO A 281 76.97 35.22 20.39
CA PRO A 281 77.44 36.32 21.23
C PRO A 281 78.86 36.82 20.89
N GLY A 282 79.73 35.95 20.36
CA GLY A 282 81.11 36.29 19.98
C GLY A 282 81.33 36.54 18.48
N ALA A 283 80.31 36.36 17.65
CA ALA A 283 80.47 36.44 16.20
C ALA A 283 80.24 37.86 15.67
N TYR A 284 80.84 38.15 14.51
CA TYR A 284 80.55 39.36 13.74
C TYR A 284 80.10 39.02 12.32
N PHE A 285 79.27 39.90 11.77
CA PHE A 285 78.71 39.82 10.43
C PHE A 285 78.73 41.22 9.82
N GLU A 286 79.66 41.47 8.90
CA GLU A 286 79.96 42.81 8.39
C GLU A 286 80.20 42.78 6.88
N LYS A 287 80.03 43.93 6.22
CA LYS A 287 80.32 44.07 4.80
C LYS A 287 81.81 43.92 4.52
N ASP A 288 82.16 43.28 3.41
CA ASP A 288 83.56 43.20 2.99
C ASP A 288 84.04 44.53 2.38
N ASN A 289 84.78 45.30 3.18
CA ASN A 289 85.32 46.60 2.78
C ASN A 289 86.76 46.54 2.25
N ASP A 290 87.41 45.35 2.21
CA ASP A 290 88.81 45.24 1.82
C ASP A 290 88.97 45.03 0.29
N ALA A 291 89.23 46.11 -0.44
CA ALA A 291 89.28 46.11 -1.92
C ALA A 291 90.65 45.78 -2.54
N ARG A 292 91.64 45.32 -1.76
CA ARG A 292 93.06 45.27 -2.19
C ARG A 292 93.37 44.30 -3.33
N SER A 293 92.53 43.29 -3.58
CA SER A 293 92.72 42.27 -4.64
C SER A 293 91.83 42.47 -5.88
N GLY A 294 90.96 43.49 -5.90
CA GLY A 294 90.08 43.80 -7.04
C GLY A 294 88.74 43.06 -7.05
N SER A 295 88.46 42.20 -6.07
CA SER A 295 87.14 41.56 -5.87
C SER A 295 86.58 41.90 -4.47
N LYS A 296 85.24 41.92 -4.35
CA LYS A 296 84.50 42.25 -3.13
C LYS A 296 83.30 41.32 -3.03
N GLY A 297 83.25 40.53 -1.96
CA GLY A 297 82.02 39.84 -1.57
C GLY A 297 81.06 40.79 -0.84
N ASP A 298 79.82 40.37 -0.61
CA ASP A 298 78.82 41.22 0.04
C ASP A 298 79.04 41.28 1.57
N PHE A 299 79.12 40.13 2.24
CA PHE A 299 79.32 40.06 3.70
C PHE A 299 80.26 38.95 4.14
N ILE A 300 80.96 39.16 5.25
CA ILE A 300 81.76 38.15 5.93
C ILE A 300 81.17 37.90 7.31
N PHE A 301 80.90 36.63 7.61
CA PHE A 301 80.65 36.15 8.96
C PHE A 301 81.93 35.55 9.52
N ARG A 302 82.32 35.91 10.75
CA ARG A 302 83.31 35.14 11.52
C ARG A 302 82.89 34.95 12.97
N ASP A 303 83.17 33.75 13.45
CA ASP A 303 83.07 33.29 14.82
C ASP A 303 84.35 32.52 15.18
N GLU A 304 84.55 32.18 16.46
CA GLU A 304 85.77 31.51 16.94
C GLU A 304 86.14 30.24 16.16
N ALA A 305 85.14 29.50 15.68
CA ALA A 305 85.32 28.23 14.97
C ALA A 305 85.00 28.29 13.46
N LEU A 306 84.39 29.37 12.96
CA LEU A 306 83.76 29.38 11.64
C LEU A 306 83.97 30.71 10.92
N SER A 307 84.22 30.66 9.61
CA SER A 307 84.20 31.83 8.74
C SER A 307 83.46 31.55 7.44
N ILE A 308 82.54 32.44 7.06
CA ILE A 308 81.69 32.29 5.89
C ILE A 308 81.76 33.56 5.04
N MET A 309 82.01 33.40 3.75
CA MET A 309 81.80 34.43 2.75
C MET A 309 80.37 34.36 2.22
N PHE A 310 79.66 35.49 2.24
CA PHE A 310 78.31 35.60 1.74
C PHE A 310 78.24 36.47 0.49
N GLU A 311 77.52 35.96 -0.50
CA GLU A 311 77.03 36.72 -1.65
C GLU A 311 75.51 36.80 -1.56
N MET A 312 74.92 37.96 -1.79
CA MET A 312 73.48 38.19 -1.75
C MET A 312 72.98 38.62 -3.13
N LYS A 313 72.00 37.89 -3.66
CA LYS A 313 71.42 38.17 -4.98
C LYS A 313 69.90 38.20 -4.94
N THR A 314 69.34 39.32 -5.35
CA THR A 314 67.90 39.50 -5.45
C THR A 314 67.49 39.48 -6.92
N GLU A 315 66.40 38.77 -7.24
CA GLU A 315 65.77 38.86 -8.55
C GLU A 315 65.12 40.24 -8.72
N SER A 316 65.51 40.98 -9.77
CA SER A 316 64.94 42.29 -10.10
C SER A 316 64.12 42.17 -11.38
N ASP A 317 62.89 42.69 -11.37
CA ASP A 317 61.95 42.61 -12.50
C ASP A 317 62.34 43.47 -13.71
N GLU A 318 63.31 44.38 -13.58
CA GLU A 318 63.63 45.38 -14.61
C GLU A 318 64.74 44.98 -15.59
N THR A 319 65.48 43.89 -15.36
CA THR A 319 66.56 43.47 -16.25
C THR A 319 66.08 42.49 -17.32
N ALA A 320 66.41 42.78 -18.59
CA ALA A 320 65.98 41.98 -19.75
C ALA A 320 66.52 40.52 -19.79
N SER A 321 67.51 40.18 -18.96
CA SER A 321 68.00 38.82 -18.78
C SER A 321 68.03 38.45 -17.30
N LYS A 322 67.31 37.38 -16.91
CA LYS A 322 67.36 36.82 -15.56
C LYS A 322 68.66 36.05 -15.35
N HIS A 323 69.38 36.37 -14.27
CA HIS A 323 70.58 35.64 -13.87
C HIS A 323 70.22 34.35 -13.13
N LYS A 324 71.06 33.32 -13.29
CA LYS A 324 70.96 32.07 -12.55
C LYS A 324 71.88 32.09 -11.34
N ASN A 325 71.59 31.29 -10.33
CA ASN A 325 72.45 31.15 -9.15
C ASN A 325 73.87 30.72 -9.52
N GLU A 326 74.01 29.83 -10.51
CA GLU A 326 75.31 29.33 -10.98
C GLU A 326 76.24 30.42 -11.54
N ASP A 327 75.68 31.53 -12.03
CA ASP A 327 76.45 32.63 -12.61
C ASP A 327 77.39 33.28 -11.57
N PHE A 328 77.07 33.14 -10.27
CA PHE A 328 77.80 33.79 -9.17
C PHE A 328 78.77 32.86 -8.43
N PHE A 329 78.71 31.54 -8.65
CA PHE A 329 79.51 30.59 -7.86
C PHE A 329 81.01 30.80 -8.02
N LYS A 330 81.47 31.08 -9.24
CA LYS A 330 82.91 31.22 -9.51
C LYS A 330 83.52 32.40 -8.77
N GLU A 331 82.82 33.55 -8.76
CA GLU A 331 83.32 34.75 -8.08
C GLU A 331 83.23 34.58 -6.56
N LEU A 332 82.12 34.03 -6.05
CA LEU A 332 81.96 33.76 -4.63
C LEU A 332 83.02 32.79 -4.07
N ASP A 333 83.38 31.71 -4.79
CA ASP A 333 84.45 30.82 -4.33
C ASP A 333 85.82 31.52 -4.34
N LYS A 334 86.08 32.37 -5.34
CA LYS A 334 87.30 33.18 -5.39
C LYS A 334 87.38 34.13 -4.19
N ASP A 335 86.30 34.85 -3.88
CA ASP A 335 86.23 35.74 -2.72
C ASP A 335 86.41 34.98 -1.40
N ARG A 336 85.78 33.81 -1.28
CA ARG A 336 85.98 32.92 -0.12
C ARG A 336 87.46 32.56 0.08
N GLN A 337 88.16 32.19 -0.99
CA GLN A 337 89.58 31.83 -0.91
C GLN A 337 90.48 33.03 -0.58
N GLU A 338 90.27 34.17 -1.25
CA GLU A 338 91.05 35.39 -1.04
C GLU A 338 90.89 35.92 0.39
N LYS A 339 89.67 35.87 0.94
CA LYS A 339 89.36 36.33 2.30
C LYS A 339 89.59 35.26 3.37
N LYS A 340 90.11 34.10 2.98
CA LYS A 340 90.39 32.96 3.87
C LYS A 340 89.16 32.61 4.71
N CYS A 341 88.00 32.58 4.07
CA CYS A 341 86.77 32.07 4.64
C CYS A 341 86.70 30.55 4.40
N GLU A 342 86.16 29.82 5.37
CA GLU A 342 86.04 28.37 5.27
C GLU A 342 84.93 27.97 4.30
N TYR A 343 83.78 28.60 4.42
CA TYR A 343 82.58 28.33 3.61
C TYR A 343 82.17 29.51 2.74
N ALA A 344 81.48 29.22 1.64
CA ALA A 344 80.79 30.21 0.80
C ALA A 344 79.29 29.95 0.86
N VAL A 345 78.49 31.00 1.00
CA VAL A 345 77.03 30.88 0.97
C VAL A 345 76.45 31.95 0.06
N LEU A 346 75.79 31.52 -1.01
CA LEU A 346 74.97 32.39 -1.84
C LEU A 346 73.56 32.46 -1.24
N VAL A 347 73.16 33.64 -0.77
CA VAL A 347 71.78 33.91 -0.34
C VAL A 347 71.04 34.55 -1.49
N SER A 348 70.06 33.84 -2.05
CA SER A 348 69.48 34.25 -3.32
C SER A 348 67.96 34.12 -3.39
N THR A 349 67.31 35.12 -3.98
CA THR A 349 65.91 35.03 -4.43
C THR A 349 65.79 34.77 -5.93
N LEU A 350 66.91 34.60 -6.65
CA LEU A 350 66.92 34.26 -8.08
C LEU A 350 66.30 32.89 -8.34
N GLU A 351 65.71 32.74 -9.51
CA GLU A 351 65.10 31.48 -9.96
C GLU A 351 63.97 31.07 -8.98
N ALA A 352 63.02 31.97 -8.75
CA ALA A 352 61.90 31.75 -7.82
C ALA A 352 61.09 30.49 -8.12
N ASP A 353 61.00 30.05 -9.38
CA ASP A 353 60.27 28.85 -9.82
C ASP A 353 61.15 27.58 -9.88
N ASN A 354 62.41 27.64 -9.42
CA ASN A 354 63.31 26.49 -9.46
C ASN A 354 63.16 25.62 -8.20
N ASP A 355 62.50 24.47 -8.38
CA ASP A 355 62.22 23.50 -7.31
C ASP A 355 63.46 23.07 -6.53
N PHE A 356 64.62 22.95 -7.18
CA PHE A 356 65.86 22.54 -6.54
C PHE A 356 66.30 23.56 -5.48
N TYR A 357 66.35 24.85 -5.81
CA TYR A 357 66.73 25.90 -4.86
C TYR A 357 65.61 26.23 -3.85
N ASN A 358 64.37 25.85 -4.13
CA ASN A 358 63.24 26.01 -3.21
C ASN A 358 63.10 24.87 -2.19
N ALA A 359 63.72 23.72 -2.45
CA ALA A 359 63.61 22.53 -1.59
C ALA A 359 64.32 22.67 -0.23
N GLY A 360 65.12 23.71 -0.01
CA GLY A 360 65.95 23.81 1.20
C GLY A 360 67.26 24.54 0.96
N ILE A 361 68.16 24.46 1.94
CA ILE A 361 69.56 24.83 1.75
C ILE A 361 70.21 23.77 0.85
N GLN A 362 70.74 24.18 -0.29
CA GLN A 362 71.34 23.28 -1.26
C GLN A 362 72.86 23.25 -1.12
N ASP A 363 73.40 22.04 -1.04
CA ASP A 363 74.84 21.81 -1.09
C ASP A 363 75.33 21.76 -2.53
N VAL A 364 76.19 22.70 -2.90
CA VAL A 364 76.82 22.76 -4.24
C VAL A 364 78.32 22.42 -4.17
N SER A 365 78.75 21.78 -3.08
CA SER A 365 80.13 21.36 -2.83
C SER A 365 80.67 20.34 -3.84
N PHE A 366 79.78 19.67 -4.59
CA PHE A 366 80.17 18.81 -5.71
C PHE A 366 80.88 19.58 -6.84
N ARG A 367 80.65 20.90 -6.93
CA ARG A 367 81.25 21.78 -7.95
C ARG A 367 82.22 22.80 -7.36
N TYR A 368 81.87 23.40 -6.21
CA TYR A 368 82.72 24.37 -5.50
C TYR A 368 82.83 23.98 -4.02
N PRO A 369 83.99 23.50 -3.55
CA PRO A 369 84.11 22.93 -2.21
C PRO A 369 83.62 23.86 -1.10
N LYS A 370 82.81 23.31 -0.17
CA LYS A 370 82.26 24.03 0.98
C LYS A 370 81.38 25.23 0.59
N MET A 371 80.58 25.08 -0.46
CA MET A 371 79.65 26.11 -0.93
C MET A 371 78.19 25.66 -0.81
N TYR A 372 77.33 26.57 -0.36
CA TYR A 372 75.89 26.35 -0.23
C TYR A 372 75.10 27.47 -0.89
N VAL A 373 73.89 27.14 -1.34
CA VAL A 373 72.88 28.12 -1.79
C VAL A 373 71.70 28.07 -0.82
N ALA A 374 71.28 29.21 -0.32
CA ALA A 374 70.17 29.32 0.64
C ALA A 374 69.18 30.41 0.23
N ARG A 375 67.90 30.19 0.53
CA ARG A 375 66.89 31.26 0.46
C ARG A 375 67.03 32.18 1.69
N PRO A 376 66.57 33.45 1.63
CA PRO A 376 66.73 34.40 2.73
C PRO A 376 66.16 33.90 4.06
N GLN A 377 65.06 33.14 4.03
CA GLN A 377 64.41 32.57 5.22
C GLN A 377 65.29 31.53 5.94
N GLN A 378 66.24 30.93 5.22
CA GLN A 378 67.14 29.89 5.73
C GLN A 378 68.51 30.45 6.13
N PHE A 379 68.73 31.76 6.00
CA PHE A 379 70.01 32.42 6.25
C PHE A 379 70.58 32.14 7.65
N ILE A 380 69.77 32.29 8.69
CA ILE A 380 70.20 31.96 10.06
C ILE A 380 70.41 30.47 10.24
N THR A 381 69.57 29.65 9.61
CA THR A 381 69.63 28.19 9.70
C THR A 381 70.97 27.68 9.15
N ILE A 382 71.43 28.17 7.99
CA ILE A 382 72.71 27.73 7.42
C ILE A 382 73.89 28.17 8.29
N ILE A 383 73.89 29.40 8.83
CA ILE A 383 74.93 29.83 9.79
C ILE A 383 74.95 28.91 11.01
N SER A 384 73.78 28.59 11.57
CA SER A 384 73.65 27.73 12.75
C SER A 384 74.14 26.30 12.48
N LEU A 385 73.79 25.74 11.33
CA LEU A 385 74.22 24.39 10.92
C LEU A 385 75.74 24.31 10.76
N LEU A 386 76.32 25.25 10.01
CA LEU A 386 77.77 25.28 9.79
C LEU A 386 78.54 25.56 11.09
N ARG A 387 78.00 26.43 11.96
CA ARG A 387 78.61 26.71 13.25
C ARG A 387 78.59 25.50 14.18
N ASN A 388 77.48 24.79 14.29
CA ASN A 388 77.40 23.59 15.13
C ASN A 388 78.34 22.50 14.61
N ALA A 389 78.44 22.34 13.28
CA ALA A 389 79.42 21.44 12.68
C ALA A 389 80.86 21.86 13.03
N ALA A 390 81.16 23.16 12.97
CA ALA A 390 82.48 23.69 13.31
C ALA A 390 82.82 23.59 14.81
N LEU A 391 81.86 23.83 15.71
CA LEU A 391 82.05 23.70 17.16
C LEU A 391 82.31 22.25 17.58
N ASN A 392 81.56 21.30 17.03
CA ASN A 392 81.83 19.88 17.25
C ASN A 392 83.23 19.51 16.76
N SER A 393 83.64 20.00 15.58
CA SER A 393 85.00 19.80 15.07
C SER A 393 86.07 20.41 15.99
N LEU A 394 85.81 21.58 16.59
CA LEU A 394 86.72 22.23 17.53
C LEU A 394 86.85 21.46 18.84
N GLU A 395 85.75 20.90 19.36
CA GLU A 395 85.77 20.01 20.53
C GLU A 395 86.63 18.77 20.25
N TYR A 396 86.42 18.11 19.10
CA TYR A 396 87.28 17.00 18.66
C TYR A 396 88.74 17.41 18.48
N GLN A 397 89.04 18.61 17.96
CA GLN A 397 90.41 19.09 17.85
C GLN A 397 91.06 19.38 19.20
N LYS A 398 90.31 19.92 20.17
CA LYS A 398 90.79 20.14 21.54
C LYS A 398 91.04 18.81 22.26
N GLU A 399 90.15 17.83 22.10
CA GLU A 399 90.35 16.48 22.62
C GLU A 399 91.57 15.81 21.98
N LEU A 400 91.71 15.88 20.65
CA LEU A 400 92.89 15.37 19.96
C LEU A 400 94.18 16.08 20.40
N ALA A 401 94.14 17.39 20.63
CA ALA A 401 95.27 18.14 21.15
C ALA A 401 95.62 17.71 22.58
N LEU A 402 94.61 17.48 23.44
CA LEU A 402 94.79 16.97 24.80
C LEU A 402 95.35 15.55 24.80
N ILE A 403 94.83 14.67 23.95
CA ILE A 403 95.36 13.30 23.78
C ILE A 403 96.79 13.35 23.27
N LYS A 404 97.10 14.21 22.29
CA LYS A 404 98.47 14.39 21.79
C LYS A 404 99.39 14.96 22.86
N SER A 405 98.95 15.93 23.68
CA SER A 405 99.77 16.46 24.77
C SER A 405 99.98 15.42 25.87
N GLN A 406 98.95 14.64 26.22
CA GLN A 406 99.08 13.52 27.15
C GLN A 406 100.02 12.44 26.62
N GLN A 407 99.95 12.12 25.32
CA GLN A 407 100.92 11.23 24.69
C GLN A 407 102.34 11.82 24.71
N LEU A 408 102.48 13.14 24.51
CA LEU A 408 103.76 13.83 24.58
C LEU A 408 104.32 13.79 26.01
N ASP A 409 103.49 13.96 27.02
CA ASP A 409 103.86 13.84 28.44
C ASP A 409 104.20 12.41 28.83
N LEU A 410 103.45 11.42 28.32
CA LEU A 410 103.80 10.01 28.50
C LEU A 410 105.15 9.69 27.85
N THR A 411 105.39 10.20 26.65
CA THR A 411 106.66 10.05 25.92
C THR A 411 107.80 10.74 26.65
N ASN A 412 107.58 11.95 27.16
CA ASN A 412 108.56 12.69 27.96
C ASN A 412 108.81 12.00 29.30
N PHE A 413 107.79 11.43 29.94
CA PHE A 413 107.91 10.64 31.14
C PHE A 413 108.70 9.35 30.89
N GLU A 414 108.39 8.61 29.83
CA GLU A 414 109.17 7.43 29.41
C GLU A 414 110.62 7.79 29.16
N LYS A 415 110.87 8.90 28.47
CA LYS A 415 112.23 9.42 28.24
C LYS A 415 112.93 9.79 29.54
N ASN A 416 112.28 10.55 30.42
CA ASN A 416 112.83 10.94 31.73
C ASN A 416 113.07 9.72 32.63
N MET A 417 112.19 8.72 32.58
CA MET A 417 112.34 7.46 33.31
C MET A 417 113.54 6.67 32.78
N GLN A 418 113.73 6.64 31.46
CA GLN A 418 114.87 5.99 30.84
C GLN A 418 116.17 6.73 31.19
N ASP A 419 116.19 8.07 31.09
CA ASP A 419 117.32 8.90 31.49
C ASP A 419 117.65 8.75 32.98
N PHE A 420 116.64 8.63 33.84
CA PHE A 420 116.81 8.31 35.26
C PHE A 420 117.40 6.92 35.45
N LYS A 421 116.86 5.88 34.80
CA LYS A 421 117.39 4.51 34.89
C LYS A 421 118.85 4.45 34.45
N ASP A 422 119.20 5.13 33.36
CA ASP A 422 120.55 5.13 32.83
C ASP A 422 121.51 5.92 33.73
N SER A 423 121.06 7.05 34.28
CA SER A 423 121.86 7.87 35.19
C SER A 423 122.02 7.21 36.57
N PHE A 424 120.94 6.66 37.12
CA PHE A 424 120.95 5.86 38.34
C PHE A 424 121.83 4.62 38.16
N GLY A 425 121.66 3.88 37.06
CA GLY A 425 122.47 2.70 36.75
C GLY A 425 123.95 3.01 36.54
N ARG A 426 124.29 4.20 36.01
CA ARG A 426 125.68 4.68 35.95
C ARG A 426 126.22 5.06 37.33
N ASN A 427 125.48 5.84 38.10
CA ASN A 427 125.89 6.25 39.45
C ASN A 427 126.02 5.06 40.40
N TYR A 428 125.10 4.10 40.32
CA TYR A 428 125.16 2.86 41.08
C TYR A 428 126.39 2.04 40.70
N ARG A 429 126.68 1.85 39.40
CA ARG A 429 127.91 1.17 38.96
C ARG A 429 129.16 1.90 39.45
N LEU A 430 129.25 3.21 39.25
CA LEU A 430 130.38 4.01 39.73
C LEU A 430 130.56 3.93 41.26
N ALA A 431 129.47 3.99 42.02
CA ALA A 431 129.50 3.86 43.47
C ALA A 431 129.92 2.46 43.89
N SER A 432 129.35 1.42 43.25
CA SER A 432 129.72 0.03 43.50
C SER A 432 131.19 -0.25 43.15
N ASP A 433 131.68 0.26 42.03
CA ASP A 433 133.07 0.10 41.60
C ASP A 433 134.02 0.85 42.54
N LYS A 434 133.67 2.07 42.95
CA LYS A 434 134.44 2.80 43.98
C LYS A 434 134.42 2.11 45.33
N LEU A 435 133.28 1.56 45.73
CA LEU A 435 133.15 0.78 46.96
C LEU A 435 134.06 -0.45 46.88
N ASN A 436 134.00 -1.20 45.78
CA ASN A 436 134.84 -2.37 45.54
C ASN A 436 136.33 -2.00 45.54
N ALA A 437 136.72 -0.92 44.86
CA ALA A 437 138.11 -0.43 44.86
C ALA A 437 138.56 0.04 46.25
N ALA A 438 137.67 0.66 47.03
CA ALA A 438 137.95 1.06 48.41
C ALA A 438 138.11 -0.17 49.32
N VAL A 439 137.26 -1.19 49.17
CA VAL A 439 137.40 -2.48 49.86
C VAL A 439 138.74 -3.13 49.49
N GLU A 440 139.11 -3.16 48.22
CA GLU A 440 140.40 -3.68 47.77
C GLU A 440 141.59 -2.87 48.34
N GLY A 441 141.42 -1.54 48.48
CA GLY A 441 142.40 -0.66 49.13
C GLY A 441 142.52 -0.91 50.64
N ILE A 442 141.41 -1.17 51.32
CA ILE A 442 141.38 -1.59 52.74
C ILE A 442 142.13 -2.91 52.88
N ASP A 443 141.85 -3.90 52.02
CA ASP A 443 142.53 -5.20 52.05
C ASP A 443 144.05 -5.06 51.85
N LYS A 444 144.49 -4.20 50.92
CA LYS A 444 145.92 -3.88 50.73
C LYS A 444 146.52 -3.21 51.97
N THR A 445 145.77 -2.33 52.63
CA THR A 445 146.22 -1.65 53.86
C THR A 445 146.32 -2.64 55.03
N ILE A 446 145.36 -3.55 55.16
CA ILE A 446 145.40 -4.65 56.14
C ILE A 446 146.65 -5.50 55.91
N ALA A 447 146.95 -5.86 54.65
CA ALA A 447 148.16 -6.60 54.33
C ALA A 447 149.45 -5.82 54.70
N ALA A 448 149.49 -4.51 54.45
CA ALA A 448 150.63 -3.66 54.85
C ALA A 448 150.79 -3.54 56.38
N LEU A 449 149.67 -3.45 57.11
CA LEU A 449 149.67 -3.42 58.58
C LEU A 449 150.09 -4.78 59.17
N GLN A 450 149.67 -5.89 58.58
CA GLN A 450 150.13 -7.23 58.95
C GLN A 450 151.65 -7.35 58.76
N LYS A 451 152.19 -6.89 57.62
CA LYS A 451 153.63 -6.86 57.37
C LYS A 451 154.38 -5.93 58.34
N THR A 452 153.81 -4.78 58.67
CA THR A 452 154.37 -3.87 59.67
C THR A 452 154.40 -4.53 61.06
N LYS A 453 153.33 -5.23 61.44
CA LYS A 453 153.27 -6.02 62.67
C LYS A 453 154.36 -7.10 62.69
N GLU A 454 154.54 -7.84 61.60
CA GLU A 454 155.63 -8.83 61.47
C GLU A 454 157.01 -8.19 61.65
N ASN A 455 157.26 -7.04 61.02
CA ASN A 455 158.51 -6.30 61.18
C ASN A 455 158.72 -5.80 62.61
N LEU A 456 157.67 -5.30 63.28
CA LEU A 456 157.75 -4.85 64.67
C LEU A 456 158.03 -6.02 65.62
N LEU A 457 157.37 -7.17 65.43
CA LEU A 457 157.67 -8.38 66.22
C LEU A 457 159.09 -8.88 65.96
N ALA A 458 159.58 -8.81 64.71
CA ALA A 458 160.96 -9.13 64.39
C ALA A 458 161.94 -8.15 65.05
N SER A 459 161.60 -6.86 65.07
CA SER A 459 162.39 -5.79 65.71
C SER A 459 162.40 -5.93 67.24
N ASP A 460 161.26 -6.26 67.85
CA ASP A 460 161.15 -6.61 69.26
C ASP A 460 162.02 -7.83 69.60
N ASN A 461 162.01 -8.86 68.75
CA ASN A 461 162.92 -9.99 68.92
C ASN A 461 164.41 -9.58 68.79
N GLN A 462 164.75 -8.59 67.95
CA GLN A 462 166.10 -8.03 67.89
C GLN A 462 166.46 -7.19 69.13
N LEU A 463 165.50 -6.43 69.67
CA LEU A 463 165.68 -5.69 70.92
C LEU A 463 165.83 -6.66 72.10
N ARG A 464 165.08 -7.75 72.13
CA ARG A 464 165.26 -8.84 73.09
C ARG A 464 166.66 -9.43 72.98
N LEU A 465 167.13 -9.75 71.76
CA LEU A 465 168.50 -10.21 71.53
C LEU A 465 169.56 -9.16 71.94
N ALA A 466 169.29 -7.87 71.75
CA ALA A 466 170.18 -6.79 72.16
C ALA A 466 170.19 -6.61 73.69
N ASN A 467 169.04 -6.75 74.34
CA ASN A 467 168.92 -6.71 75.79
C ASN A 467 169.60 -7.93 76.42
N ASP A 468 169.41 -9.12 75.86
CA ASP A 468 170.14 -10.34 76.26
C ASP A 468 171.66 -10.16 76.13
N LYS A 469 172.12 -9.39 75.12
CA LYS A 469 173.54 -9.01 75.00
C LYS A 469 173.96 -7.97 76.05
N ALA A 470 173.10 -6.99 76.36
CA ALA A 470 173.34 -5.94 77.34
C ALA A 470 173.36 -6.46 78.78
N ASP A 471 172.42 -7.32 79.17
CA ASP A 471 172.41 -8.00 80.48
C ASP A 471 173.64 -8.89 80.66
N ASN A 472 174.18 -9.41 79.54
CA ASN A 472 175.43 -10.15 79.53
C ASN A 472 176.70 -9.28 79.55
N LEU A 473 176.60 -7.95 79.64
CA LEU A 473 177.74 -7.06 79.92
C LEU A 473 178.02 -7.01 81.44
N SER A 474 179.00 -7.80 81.89
CA SER A 474 179.58 -7.62 83.21
C SER A 474 180.74 -6.61 83.17
N VAL A 475 180.99 -5.91 84.29
CA VAL A 475 182.16 -5.01 84.45
C VAL A 475 183.44 -5.72 84.02
N LYS A 476 183.57 -7.01 84.31
CA LYS A 476 184.71 -7.84 83.88
C LYS A 476 184.89 -7.90 82.35
N LYS A 477 183.80 -7.94 81.57
CA LYS A 477 183.83 -7.88 80.09
C LYS A 477 184.11 -6.47 79.59
N LEU A 478 183.56 -5.44 80.24
CA LEU A 478 183.76 -4.03 79.89
C LEU A 478 185.18 -3.51 80.20
N THR A 479 185.83 -4.00 81.26
CA THR A 479 187.18 -3.56 81.66
C THR A 479 188.29 -4.50 81.21
N LYS A 480 187.99 -5.52 80.40
CA LYS A 480 188.94 -6.56 79.96
C LYS A 480 190.23 -5.98 79.34
N ASN A 481 190.11 -4.83 78.66
CA ASN A 481 191.21 -4.16 77.95
C ASN A 481 191.49 -2.74 78.47
N ALA A 482 190.99 -2.37 79.65
CA ALA A 482 191.20 -1.04 80.25
C ALA A 482 191.59 -1.17 81.74
N PRO A 483 192.80 -1.68 82.04
CA PRO A 483 193.24 -1.93 83.42
C PRO A 483 193.28 -0.65 84.27
N SER A 484 193.53 0.53 83.66
CA SER A 484 193.50 1.82 84.36
C SER A 484 192.10 2.23 84.84
N VAL A 485 191.04 1.81 84.14
CA VAL A 485 189.65 2.12 84.47
C VAL A 485 189.12 1.16 85.55
N ALA A 486 189.55 -0.11 85.50
CA ALA A 486 189.26 -1.08 86.57
C ALA A 486 189.80 -0.62 87.94
N ALA A 487 191.01 -0.04 87.97
CA ALA A 487 191.63 0.49 89.18
C ALA A 487 190.96 1.78 89.69
N LYS A 488 190.56 2.69 88.79
CA LYS A 488 189.89 3.95 89.18
C LYS A 488 188.51 3.71 89.80
N LEU A 489 187.76 2.72 89.32
CA LEU A 489 186.45 2.35 89.88
C LEU A 489 186.55 1.69 91.27
N THR A 490 187.71 1.15 91.65
CA THR A 490 187.92 0.61 93.00
C THR A 490 188.19 1.69 94.04
N ALA A 491 188.64 2.89 93.64
CA ALA A 491 189.02 3.99 94.55
C ALA A 491 187.86 4.92 94.95
N ILE A 492 186.80 5.01 94.16
CA ILE A 492 185.62 5.84 94.49
C ILE A 492 184.62 5.01 95.29
N LYS A 493 184.76 5.01 96.61
CA LYS A 493 183.69 4.62 97.55
C LYS A 493 183.78 5.37 98.90
N GLY A 494 183.95 6.70 98.87
CA GLY A 494 183.71 7.51 100.07
C GLY A 494 183.90 9.03 99.92
N ALA A 495 182.82 9.77 99.64
CA ALA A 495 182.37 10.99 100.35
C ALA A 495 181.27 11.78 99.58
N ALA A 496 180.27 12.23 100.35
CA ALA A 496 179.32 13.35 100.18
C ALA A 496 177.89 13.14 99.57
N GLU A 497 176.93 13.45 100.44
CA GLU A 497 175.47 13.76 100.39
C GLU A 497 175.15 15.11 99.66
N PRO A 498 173.88 15.50 99.31
CA PRO A 498 172.71 15.62 100.21
C PRO A 498 171.29 15.34 99.64
N LYS A 499 170.31 15.58 100.52
CA LYS A 499 168.86 15.24 100.60
C LYS A 499 167.93 16.23 99.81
N PRO A 500 166.57 16.15 99.81
CA PRO A 500 165.72 15.79 98.66
C PRO A 500 164.65 16.85 98.24
N GLU A 501 163.85 16.57 97.19
CA GLU A 501 162.60 17.29 96.85
C GLU A 501 161.48 16.32 96.39
N LYS A 502 160.23 16.59 96.83
CA LYS A 502 158.96 15.94 96.41
C LYS A 502 158.61 16.42 94.98
N ASN A 503 157.75 15.84 94.13
CA ASN A 503 156.43 15.19 94.21
C ASN A 503 156.06 14.82 92.73
N PRO A 504 154.81 14.51 92.34
CA PRO A 504 153.98 13.30 92.53
C PRO A 504 153.54 12.63 91.20
N ALA A 505 152.63 11.65 91.32
CA ALA A 505 151.83 10.93 90.30
C ALA A 505 152.44 9.66 89.70
#